data_AF-A0A2M7L209-F1
#
_entry.id   AF-A0A2M7L209-F1
#
_cell.length_a   1.000
_cell.length_b   1.000
_cell.length_c   1.000
_cell.angle_alpha   90.00
_cell.angle_beta   90.00
_cell.angle_gamma   90.00
#
_symmetry.space_group_name_H-M   'P 1'
#
loop_
_entity.id
_entity.type
_entity.pdbx_description
1 polymer ?
#
loop_
_entity_poly.entity_id
_entity_poly.type
_entity_poly.pdbx_seq_one_letter_code
_entity_poly.pdbx_strand_id
1 'polypeptide(L)'
;GDVPADVSAAEFRERLRHDLLTKRYAAPNMGTVRWVFKGITLDRKSSAPLYLRFKHFTSVRPPKEQIWGQWRIGEPGSPNLHVEQVAFRPDSFHEISAPASALSADGTLTVEYSNIDQFLTTVMFPLEDGMEVLYRVGSFGGNYLRSLLLLFIPLGLLAAIALCGGSFLTFPVAVFVCMSYLYLVLLSGPLEGVVQQSRIIQKHSHGETQQKYTKLADTMDSVVRYLIRGGLYLTSSVRSHNPVGDLVVGRVVGWAEVAKVCLSVLCLQGGLFALLGMGLLTRRELAALQR
;
A
#
# COMPACT_ATOMS: atom_id res chain seq x y z
N GLY A 1 -27.25 12.74 16.74
CA GLY A 1 -25.99 13.44 17.01
C GLY A 1 -25.74 14.32 15.82
N ASP A 2 -25.77 15.64 16.02
CA ASP A 2 -25.70 16.62 14.95
C ASP A 2 -24.35 16.57 14.22
N VAL A 3 -24.41 16.71 12.90
CA VAL A 3 -23.25 16.77 12.02
C VAL A 3 -22.60 18.16 12.20
N PRO A 4 -21.30 18.25 12.53
CA PRO A 4 -20.59 19.52 12.56
C PRO A 4 -20.61 20.19 11.18
N ALA A 5 -20.90 21.49 11.12
CA ALA A 5 -21.16 22.24 9.88
C ALA A 5 -19.96 22.37 8.91
N ASP A 6 -18.79 21.83 9.25
CA ASP A 6 -17.52 21.96 8.52
C ASP A 6 -16.96 20.63 7.97
N VAL A 7 -17.73 19.53 8.05
CA VAL A 7 -17.28 18.21 7.56
C VAL A 7 -18.30 17.66 6.56
N SER A 8 -17.84 17.27 5.37
CA SER A 8 -18.75 16.67 4.38
C SER A 8 -19.39 15.40 4.95
N ALA A 9 -20.67 15.17 4.66
CA ALA A 9 -21.40 14.00 5.18
C ALA A 9 -20.74 12.65 4.81
N ALA A 10 -19.94 12.60 3.74
CA ALA A 10 -19.15 11.44 3.38
C ALA A 10 -17.97 11.23 4.35
N GLU A 11 -17.22 12.29 4.65
CA GLU A 11 -16.08 12.24 5.56
C GLU A 11 -16.50 11.98 7.01
N PHE A 12 -17.65 12.50 7.44
CA PHE A 12 -18.20 12.19 8.77
C PHE A 12 -18.62 10.71 8.89
N ARG A 13 -19.23 10.14 7.85
CA ARG A 13 -19.61 8.72 7.83
C ARG A 13 -18.40 7.80 7.86
N GLU A 14 -17.36 8.13 7.10
CA GLU A 14 -16.10 7.38 7.14
C GLU A 14 -15.42 7.47 8.51
N ARG A 15 -15.35 8.65 9.13
CA ARG A 15 -14.81 8.81 10.48
C ARG A 15 -15.61 8.03 11.52
N LEU A 16 -16.94 8.08 11.46
CA LEU A 16 -17.80 7.33 12.37
C LEU A 16 -17.66 5.82 12.16
N ARG A 17 -17.60 5.36 10.92
CA ARG A 17 -17.34 3.97 10.58
C ARG A 17 -16.00 3.52 11.13
N HIS A 18 -14.96 4.33 10.95
CA HIS A 18 -13.62 4.06 11.47
C HIS A 18 -13.63 3.99 13.00
N ASP A 19 -14.26 4.96 13.69
CA ASP A 19 -14.35 4.98 15.16
C ASP A 19 -15.14 3.79 15.72
N LEU A 20 -16.26 3.42 15.09
CA LEU A 20 -17.05 2.25 15.49
C LEU A 20 -16.30 0.94 15.27
N LEU A 21 -15.53 0.84 14.18
CA LEU A 21 -14.72 -0.35 13.90
C LEU A 21 -13.52 -0.44 14.84
N THR A 22 -12.84 0.67 15.13
CA THR A 22 -11.77 0.71 16.13
C THR A 22 -12.27 0.30 17.51
N LYS A 23 -13.48 0.74 17.91
CA LYS A 23 -14.12 0.29 19.16
C LYS A 23 -14.47 -1.19 19.15
N ARG A 24 -14.86 -1.75 17.99
CA ARG A 24 -15.20 -3.17 17.85
C ARG A 24 -13.98 -4.09 17.98
N TYR A 25 -12.80 -3.62 17.58
CA TYR A 25 -11.54 -4.37 17.69
C TYR A 25 -10.69 -3.94 18.88
N ALA A 26 -11.32 -3.32 19.89
CA ALA A 26 -10.73 -3.09 21.18
C ALA A 26 -11.15 -4.20 22.15
N ALA A 27 -10.18 -4.88 22.76
CA ALA A 27 -10.37 -5.79 23.86
C ALA A 27 -10.14 -5.02 25.18
N PRO A 28 -11.21 -4.59 25.89
CA PRO A 28 -11.07 -4.01 27.22
C PRO A 28 -10.49 -5.04 28.20
N ASN A 29 -10.20 -4.63 29.44
CA ASN A 29 -9.72 -5.58 30.45
C ASN A 29 -10.73 -6.75 30.61
N MET A 30 -10.23 -7.99 30.63
CA MET A 30 -11.05 -9.21 30.62
C MET A 30 -12.01 -9.34 29.42
N GLY A 31 -11.85 -8.49 28.41
CA GLY A 31 -12.64 -8.48 27.19
C GLY A 31 -12.08 -9.44 26.14
N THR A 32 -12.94 -9.82 25.21
CA THR A 32 -12.61 -10.74 24.13
C THR A 32 -12.98 -10.13 22.78
N VAL A 33 -12.12 -10.31 21.77
CA VAL A 33 -12.37 -9.91 20.38
C VAL A 33 -12.21 -11.14 19.49
N ARG A 34 -13.06 -11.26 18.47
CA ARG A 34 -13.07 -12.41 17.56
C ARG A 34 -13.04 -11.97 16.10
N TRP A 35 -12.23 -12.66 15.32
CA TRP A 35 -12.12 -12.55 13.87
C TRP A 35 -12.48 -13.87 13.20
N VAL A 36 -13.03 -13.78 12.00
CA VAL A 36 -13.38 -14.94 11.18
C VAL A 36 -12.81 -14.71 9.79
N PHE A 37 -11.85 -15.53 9.41
CA PHE A 37 -11.21 -15.53 8.09
C PHE A 37 -11.84 -16.63 7.25
N LYS A 38 -12.20 -16.31 6.01
CA LYS A 38 -12.82 -17.25 5.07
C LYS A 38 -11.99 -17.36 3.79
N GLY A 39 -12.13 -18.47 3.08
CA GLY A 39 -11.49 -18.68 1.78
C GLY A 39 -10.00 -19.06 1.88
N ILE A 40 -9.59 -19.66 2.99
CA ILE A 40 -8.23 -20.18 3.14
C ILE A 40 -8.13 -21.49 2.36
N THR A 41 -7.22 -21.54 1.38
CA THR A 41 -7.07 -22.69 0.48
C THR A 41 -6.06 -23.74 0.97
N LEU A 42 -5.47 -23.55 2.15
CA LEU A 42 -4.53 -24.48 2.75
C LEU A 42 -5.22 -25.80 3.11
N ASP A 43 -4.63 -26.94 2.72
CA ASP A 43 -5.10 -28.24 3.15
C ASP A 43 -4.89 -28.41 4.67
N ARG A 44 -5.95 -28.78 5.39
CA ARG A 44 -5.95 -29.03 6.84
C ARG A 44 -4.99 -30.14 7.25
N LYS A 45 -4.69 -31.07 6.33
CA LYS A 45 -3.73 -32.17 6.53
C LYS A 45 -2.29 -31.77 6.22
N SER A 46 -2.08 -30.55 5.71
CA SER A 46 -0.74 -30.04 5.45
C SER A 46 0.07 -30.00 6.73
N SER A 47 1.34 -30.40 6.64
CA SER A 47 2.30 -30.21 7.72
C SER A 47 2.79 -28.77 7.84
N ALA A 48 2.48 -27.92 6.87
CA ALA A 48 2.85 -26.51 6.91
C ALA A 48 1.95 -25.75 7.91
N PRO A 49 2.52 -25.01 8.87
CA PRO A 49 1.74 -24.20 9.79
C PRO A 49 1.10 -23.00 9.08
N LEU A 50 0.06 -22.46 9.72
CA LEU A 50 -0.48 -21.14 9.45
C LEU A 50 0.06 -20.16 10.50
N TYR A 51 0.32 -18.94 10.08
CA TYR A 51 0.84 -17.87 10.93
C TYR A 51 -0.22 -16.80 11.08
N LEU A 52 -0.55 -16.46 12.33
CA LEU A 52 -1.36 -15.31 12.66
C LEU A 52 -0.43 -14.13 12.89
N ARG A 53 -0.41 -13.18 11.96
CA ARG A 53 0.37 -11.95 12.08
C ARG A 53 -0.54 -10.82 12.54
N PHE A 54 -0.13 -10.10 13.57
CA PHE A 54 -0.94 -9.01 14.12
C PHE A 54 -0.07 -7.89 14.67
N LYS A 55 -0.68 -6.71 14.77
CA LYS A 55 -0.15 -5.56 15.47
C LYS A 55 -1.20 -5.09 16.47
N HIS A 56 -0.79 -4.70 17.66
CA HIS A 56 -1.70 -4.17 18.66
C HIS A 56 -1.13 -2.93 19.32
N PHE A 57 -2.03 -2.10 19.83
CA PHE A 57 -1.75 -0.93 20.64
C PHE A 57 -2.43 -1.08 21.99
N THR A 58 -2.00 -0.30 22.97
CA THR A 58 -2.60 -0.30 24.30
C THR A 58 -3.03 1.12 24.68
N SER A 59 -4.13 1.23 25.43
CA SER A 59 -4.61 2.52 25.94
C SER A 59 -3.64 3.18 26.92
N VAL A 60 -2.92 2.35 27.68
CA VAL A 60 -1.90 2.75 28.65
C VAL A 60 -0.68 1.88 28.40
N ARG A 61 0.53 2.41 28.61
CA ARG A 61 1.75 1.63 28.46
C ARG A 61 1.82 0.57 29.57
N PRO A 62 1.83 -0.74 29.24
CA PRO A 62 1.82 -1.78 30.25
C PRO A 62 3.20 -1.88 30.94
N PRO A 63 3.26 -2.38 32.19
CA PRO A 63 4.52 -2.66 32.86
C PRO A 63 5.39 -3.61 32.03
N LYS A 64 6.71 -3.36 31.98
CA LYS A 64 7.68 -4.11 31.13
C LYS A 64 7.41 -4.05 29.61
N GLU A 65 6.54 -3.13 29.18
CA GLU A 65 6.15 -2.95 27.77
C GLU A 65 5.59 -4.21 27.11
N GLN A 66 4.96 -5.10 27.88
CA GLN A 66 4.34 -6.34 27.40
C GLN A 66 2.94 -6.49 27.97
N ILE A 67 2.02 -7.02 27.19
CA ILE A 67 0.65 -7.33 27.62
C ILE A 67 0.33 -8.80 27.42
N TRP A 68 -0.22 -9.44 28.46
CA TRP A 68 -0.61 -10.84 28.40
C TRP A 68 -1.95 -11.01 27.68
N GLY A 69 -1.97 -11.91 26.71
CA GLY A 69 -3.16 -12.28 25.98
C GLY A 69 -3.30 -13.79 25.85
N GLN A 70 -4.54 -14.25 25.83
CA GLN A 70 -4.87 -15.61 25.43
C GLN A 70 -5.40 -15.60 24.00
N TRP A 71 -4.76 -16.38 23.14
CA TRP A 71 -5.12 -16.59 21.76
C TRP A 71 -5.76 -17.96 21.61
N ARG A 72 -6.92 -18.00 20.94
CA ARG A 72 -7.62 -19.24 20.59
C ARG A 72 -7.82 -19.25 19.09
N ILE A 73 -7.17 -20.19 18.41
CA ILE A 73 -7.12 -20.27 16.95
C ILE A 73 -7.75 -21.59 16.54
N GLY A 74 -8.87 -21.50 15.82
CA GLY A 74 -9.69 -22.61 15.39
C GLY A 74 -11.14 -22.50 15.86
N GLU A 75 -11.95 -23.47 15.46
CA GLU A 75 -13.38 -23.48 15.77
C GLU A 75 -13.62 -23.71 17.28
N PRO A 76 -14.46 -22.89 17.94
CA PRO A 76 -14.77 -23.06 19.36
C PRO A 76 -15.33 -24.45 19.66
N GLY A 77 -14.73 -25.16 20.63
CA GLY A 77 -15.14 -26.52 21.01
C GLY A 77 -14.57 -27.63 20.12
N SER A 78 -13.80 -27.29 19.08
CA SER A 78 -13.07 -28.28 18.27
C SER A 78 -11.90 -28.90 19.06
N PRO A 79 -11.62 -30.21 18.89
CA PRO A 79 -10.42 -30.82 19.46
C PRO A 79 -9.13 -30.25 18.87
N ASN A 80 -9.19 -29.60 17.71
CA ASN A 80 -8.04 -28.97 17.05
C ASN A 80 -7.89 -27.49 17.41
N LEU A 81 -8.59 -27.01 18.44
CA LEU A 81 -8.46 -25.63 18.91
C LEU A 81 -7.05 -25.41 19.47
N HIS A 82 -6.29 -24.56 18.80
CA HIS A 82 -4.97 -24.15 19.28
C HIS A 82 -5.14 -23.01 20.28
N VAL A 83 -4.59 -23.17 21.49
CA VAL A 83 -4.66 -22.16 22.54
C VAL A 83 -3.26 -21.81 22.99
N GLU A 84 -2.92 -20.53 22.96
CA GLU A 84 -1.63 -20.01 23.39
C GLU A 84 -1.83 -18.83 24.33
N GLN A 85 -1.08 -18.79 25.43
CA GLN A 85 -1.03 -17.64 26.34
C GLN A 85 0.37 -17.05 26.29
N VAL A 86 0.48 -15.82 25.82
CA VAL A 86 1.76 -15.20 25.51
C VAL A 86 1.66 -13.68 25.67
N ALA A 87 2.77 -13.08 26.09
CA ALA A 87 2.87 -11.64 26.26
C ALA A 87 3.61 -11.01 25.09
N PHE A 88 3.02 -9.99 24.48
CA PHE A 88 3.59 -9.29 23.34
C PHE A 88 3.80 -7.81 23.63
N ARG A 89 4.79 -7.21 22.94
CA ARG A 89 5.04 -5.77 23.04
C ARG A 89 4.05 -4.98 22.17
N PRO A 90 3.45 -3.89 22.66
CA PRO A 90 2.64 -3.00 21.82
C PRO A 90 3.47 -2.37 20.70
N ASP A 91 2.80 -1.88 19.66
CA ASP A 91 3.39 -1.15 18.52
C ASP A 91 4.43 -1.94 17.70
N SER A 92 4.37 -3.26 17.74
CA SER A 92 5.21 -4.13 16.90
C SER A 92 4.39 -5.26 16.28
N PHE A 93 4.84 -5.76 15.14
CA PHE A 93 4.27 -6.95 14.52
C PHE A 93 4.73 -8.19 15.27
N HIS A 94 3.78 -9.08 15.55
CA HIS A 94 4.02 -10.38 16.17
C HIS A 94 3.37 -11.48 15.35
N GLU A 95 3.92 -12.69 15.48
CA GLU A 95 3.44 -13.87 14.77
C GLU A 95 3.21 -15.03 15.74
N ILE A 96 2.07 -15.69 15.61
CA ILE A 96 1.73 -16.93 16.31
C ILE A 96 1.59 -18.04 15.27
N SER A 97 2.27 -19.16 15.50
CA SER A 97 2.19 -20.34 14.64
C SER A 97 1.10 -21.28 15.13
N ALA A 98 0.16 -21.64 14.26
CA ALA A 98 -0.87 -22.63 14.53
C ALA A 98 -0.84 -23.75 13.48
N PRO A 99 -1.27 -24.97 13.84
CA PRO A 99 -1.33 -26.08 12.90
C PRO A 99 -2.46 -25.88 11.87
N ALA A 100 -2.29 -26.40 10.65
CA ALA A 100 -3.32 -26.40 9.61
C ALA A 100 -4.62 -27.11 10.04
N SER A 101 -4.54 -28.02 11.01
CA SER A 101 -5.70 -28.72 11.59
C SER A 101 -6.68 -27.80 12.31
N ALA A 102 -6.25 -26.59 12.72
CA ALA A 102 -7.10 -25.57 13.36
C ALA A 102 -8.13 -24.97 12.39
N LEU A 103 -7.90 -25.06 11.08
CA LEU A 103 -8.88 -24.68 10.06
C LEU A 103 -10.13 -25.56 10.19
N SER A 104 -11.30 -24.97 9.97
CA SER A 104 -12.55 -25.73 9.85
C SER A 104 -12.67 -26.39 8.46
N ALA A 105 -13.62 -27.29 8.29
CA ALA A 105 -13.79 -28.11 7.09
C ALA A 105 -14.13 -27.29 5.84
N ASP A 106 -14.71 -26.10 6.03
CA ASP A 106 -15.10 -25.14 5.00
C ASP A 106 -13.99 -24.14 4.61
N GLY A 107 -12.78 -24.29 5.18
CA GLY A 107 -11.68 -23.34 4.97
C GLY A 107 -11.83 -22.03 5.75
N THR A 108 -12.63 -22.05 6.82
CA THR A 108 -12.77 -20.92 7.75
C THR A 108 -11.80 -21.07 8.94
N LEU A 109 -11.13 -19.98 9.31
CA LEU A 109 -10.35 -19.87 10.55
C LEU A 109 -10.98 -18.85 11.48
N THR A 110 -11.30 -19.29 12.70
CA THR A 110 -11.74 -18.37 13.77
C THR A 110 -10.56 -18.07 14.67
N VAL A 111 -10.34 -16.79 14.95
CA VAL A 111 -9.29 -16.32 15.87
C VAL A 111 -9.96 -15.51 16.96
N GLU A 112 -9.68 -15.84 18.20
CA GLU A 112 -10.21 -15.14 19.37
C GLU A 112 -9.04 -14.71 20.27
N TYR A 113 -9.04 -13.43 20.62
CA TYR A 113 -8.12 -12.85 21.58
C TYR A 113 -8.89 -12.50 22.85
N SER A 114 -8.43 -12.99 23.99
CA SER A 114 -8.91 -12.60 25.31
C SER A 114 -7.81 -11.85 26.05
N ASN A 115 -8.14 -10.65 26.53
CA ASN A 115 -7.26 -9.87 27.36
C ASN A 115 -7.26 -10.45 28.78
N ILE A 116 -6.19 -11.17 29.13
CA ILE A 116 -6.02 -11.81 30.45
C ILE A 116 -5.06 -11.02 31.35
N ASP A 117 -4.69 -9.82 30.91
CA ASP A 117 -3.77 -8.96 31.64
C ASP A 117 -4.41 -8.46 32.93
N GLN A 118 -3.63 -8.41 34.01
CA GLN A 118 -4.13 -8.00 35.32
C GLN A 118 -4.26 -6.48 35.43
N PHE A 119 -3.63 -5.73 34.53
CA PHE A 119 -3.72 -4.28 34.50
C PHE A 119 -4.97 -3.88 33.70
N LEU A 120 -5.62 -2.79 34.11
CA LEU A 120 -6.83 -2.24 33.47
C LEU A 120 -6.54 -1.60 32.10
N THR A 121 -5.78 -2.30 31.26
CA THR A 121 -5.29 -1.85 29.96
C THR A 121 -6.21 -2.37 28.87
N THR A 122 -6.67 -1.48 27.98
CA THR A 122 -7.42 -1.89 26.78
C THR A 122 -6.44 -2.15 25.64
N VAL A 123 -6.56 -3.30 24.99
CA VAL A 123 -5.79 -3.66 23.80
C VAL A 123 -6.60 -3.29 22.56
N MET A 124 -5.99 -2.60 21.61
CA MET A 124 -6.63 -2.16 20.38
C MET A 124 -5.90 -2.77 19.18
N PHE A 125 -6.65 -3.40 18.28
CA PHE A 125 -6.12 -3.92 17.02
C PHE A 125 -6.53 -2.95 15.89
N PRO A 126 -5.57 -2.42 15.11
CA PRO A 126 -5.87 -1.51 14.00
C PRO A 126 -6.68 -2.23 12.92
N LEU A 127 -7.57 -1.51 12.25
CA LEU A 127 -8.47 -2.13 11.28
C LEU A 127 -7.77 -2.57 9.99
N GLU A 128 -6.80 -1.79 9.52
CA GLU A 128 -6.16 -1.99 8.22
C GLU A 128 -5.03 -3.03 8.26
N ASP A 129 -4.23 -3.05 9.34
CA ASP A 129 -3.04 -3.92 9.49
C ASP A 129 -3.08 -4.82 10.75
N GLY A 130 -4.20 -4.87 11.47
CA GLY A 130 -4.21 -5.43 12.82
C GLY A 130 -4.21 -6.94 12.90
N MET A 131 -4.75 -7.64 11.91
CA MET A 131 -4.87 -9.10 11.96
C MET A 131 -4.84 -9.72 10.56
N GLU A 132 -3.82 -10.54 10.30
CA GLU A 132 -3.60 -11.22 9.04
C GLU A 132 -3.32 -12.71 9.28
N VAL A 133 -3.82 -13.56 8.38
CA VAL A 133 -3.49 -14.98 8.37
C VAL A 133 -2.59 -15.26 7.18
N LEU A 134 -1.37 -15.69 7.46
CA LEU A 134 -0.35 -16.01 6.48
C LEU A 134 -0.19 -17.52 6.41
N TYR A 135 -0.10 -18.06 5.20
CA TYR A 135 0.18 -19.47 4.98
C TYR A 135 0.98 -19.65 3.70
N ARG A 136 1.68 -20.77 3.61
CA ARG A 136 2.53 -21.06 2.46
C ARG A 136 1.69 -21.44 1.25
N VAL A 137 1.68 -20.59 0.23
CA VAL A 137 1.01 -20.83 -1.07
C VAL A 137 1.95 -21.40 -2.12
N GLY A 138 3.27 -21.16 -2.00
CA GLY A 138 4.22 -21.57 -3.04
C GLY A 138 5.68 -21.55 -2.61
N SER A 139 6.57 -21.50 -3.61
CA SER A 139 8.01 -21.37 -3.41
C SER A 139 8.45 -19.90 -3.44
N PHE A 140 9.45 -19.58 -2.60
CA PHE A 140 10.06 -18.25 -2.59
C PHE A 140 10.66 -17.89 -3.94
N GLY A 141 11.39 -18.81 -4.60
CA GLY A 141 12.06 -18.53 -5.86
C GLY A 141 11.11 -18.14 -7.00
N GLY A 142 9.94 -18.78 -7.09
CA GLY A 142 8.92 -18.39 -8.08
C GLY A 142 8.34 -17.01 -7.81
N ASN A 143 8.14 -16.67 -6.53
CA ASN A 143 7.69 -15.34 -6.13
C ASN A 143 8.75 -14.27 -6.40
N TYR A 144 10.00 -14.55 -6.06
CA TYR A 144 11.16 -13.70 -6.31
C TYR A 144 11.28 -13.33 -7.80
N LEU A 145 11.16 -14.32 -8.70
CA LEU A 145 11.20 -14.06 -10.14
C LEU A 145 10.05 -13.15 -10.60
N ARG A 146 8.83 -13.32 -10.07
CA ARG A 146 7.69 -12.45 -10.38
C ARG A 146 7.90 -11.02 -9.89
N SER A 147 8.39 -10.85 -8.66
CA SER A 147 8.78 -9.54 -8.12
C SER A 147 9.88 -8.89 -8.97
N LEU A 148 10.86 -9.67 -9.43
CA LEU A 148 11.94 -9.20 -10.29
C LEU A 148 11.39 -8.75 -11.66
N LEU A 149 10.47 -9.50 -12.27
CA LEU A 149 9.80 -9.10 -13.51
C LEU A 149 9.04 -7.77 -13.34
N LEU A 150 8.33 -7.59 -12.21
CA LEU A 150 7.66 -6.33 -11.90
C LEU A 150 8.63 -5.16 -11.79
N LEU A 151 9.85 -5.37 -11.31
CA LEU A 151 10.89 -4.34 -11.28
C LEU A 151 11.43 -4.01 -12.68
N PHE A 152 11.51 -4.98 -13.58
CA PHE A 152 11.99 -4.76 -14.95
C PHE A 152 10.98 -4.03 -15.84
N ILE A 153 9.67 -4.16 -15.60
CA ILE A 153 8.63 -3.54 -16.44
C ILE A 153 8.77 -2.00 -16.51
N PRO A 154 8.88 -1.25 -15.39
CA PRO A 154 9.12 0.19 -15.43
C PRO A 154 10.44 0.59 -16.09
N LEU A 155 11.48 -0.25 -15.99
CA LEU A 155 12.76 -0.03 -16.69
C LEU A 155 12.59 -0.17 -18.21
N GLY A 156 11.74 -1.09 -18.66
CA GLY A 156 11.34 -1.20 -20.07
C GLY A 156 10.62 0.05 -20.59
N LEU A 157 9.73 0.63 -19.77
CA LEU A 157 9.10 1.92 -20.10
C LEU A 157 10.12 3.06 -20.19
N LEU A 158 11.06 3.15 -19.23
CA LEU A 158 12.17 4.11 -19.27
C LEU A 158 12.99 3.97 -20.55
N ALA A 159 13.29 2.73 -20.97
CA ALA A 159 13.97 2.47 -22.23
C ALA A 159 13.16 2.93 -23.45
N ALA A 160 11.85 2.68 -23.47
CA ALA A 160 10.97 3.14 -24.55
C ALA A 160 10.92 4.67 -24.64
N ILE A 161 10.86 5.37 -23.50
CA ILE A 161 10.92 6.84 -23.43
C ILE A 161 12.27 7.34 -23.94
N ALA A 162 13.37 6.72 -23.53
CA ALA A 162 14.71 7.10 -23.98
C ALA A 162 14.91 6.92 -25.49
N LEU A 163 14.44 5.79 -26.05
CA LEU A 163 14.48 5.52 -27.49
C LEU A 163 13.61 6.50 -28.27
N CYS A 164 12.41 6.79 -27.78
CA CYS A 164 11.52 7.79 -28.36
C CYS A 164 12.18 9.17 -28.34
N GLY A 165 12.69 9.62 -27.19
CA GLY A 165 13.40 10.89 -27.06
C GLY A 165 14.61 10.99 -27.98
N GLY A 166 15.40 9.93 -28.10
CA GLY A 166 16.56 9.87 -29.00
C GLY A 166 16.22 10.01 -30.49
N SER A 167 14.97 9.76 -30.88
CA SER A 167 14.55 9.87 -32.29
C SER A 167 14.36 11.31 -32.78
N PHE A 168 14.16 12.28 -31.88
CA PHE A 168 13.89 13.68 -32.26
C PHE A 168 14.56 14.74 -31.38
N LEU A 169 15.03 14.39 -30.18
CA LEU A 169 15.76 15.28 -29.28
C LEU A 169 17.27 15.14 -29.47
N THR A 170 18.01 16.15 -29.03
CA THR A 170 19.46 16.02 -28.86
C THR A 170 19.76 15.08 -27.71
N PHE A 171 20.92 14.41 -27.75
CA PHE A 171 21.32 13.46 -26.71
C PHE A 171 21.22 14.03 -25.28
N PRO A 172 21.72 15.25 -24.97
CA PRO A 172 21.60 15.79 -23.61
C PRO A 172 20.16 16.01 -23.16
N VAL A 173 19.27 16.43 -24.06
CA VAL A 173 17.86 16.67 -23.74
C VAL A 173 17.12 15.35 -23.54
N ALA A 174 17.39 14.32 -24.34
CA ALA A 174 16.81 12.99 -24.16
C ALA A 174 17.18 12.38 -22.80
N VAL A 175 18.47 12.47 -22.41
CA VAL A 175 18.94 12.01 -21.10
C VAL A 175 18.26 12.78 -19.96
N PHE A 176 18.13 14.11 -20.10
CA PHE A 176 17.46 14.94 -19.11
C PHE A 176 15.99 14.54 -18.91
N VAL A 177 15.25 14.28 -20.00
CA VAL A 177 13.85 13.83 -19.93
C VAL A 177 13.74 12.47 -19.23
N CYS A 178 14.61 11.52 -19.59
CA CYS A 178 14.64 10.19 -18.97
C CYS A 178 14.94 10.26 -17.47
N MET A 179 15.96 11.05 -17.08
CA MET A 179 16.29 11.28 -15.67
C MET A 179 15.17 11.99 -14.92
N SER A 180 14.55 13.00 -15.52
CA SER A 180 13.41 13.70 -14.92
C SER A 180 12.24 12.77 -14.65
N TYR A 181 11.92 11.87 -15.59
CA TYR A 181 10.90 10.84 -15.40
C TYR A 181 11.26 9.88 -14.26
N LEU A 182 12.51 9.41 -14.20
CA LEU A 182 12.98 8.56 -13.11
C LEU A 182 12.84 9.25 -11.74
N TYR A 183 13.23 10.53 -11.63
CA TYR A 183 13.06 11.30 -10.40
C TYR A 183 11.58 11.48 -10.03
N LEU A 184 10.71 11.72 -11.00
CA LEU A 184 9.26 11.80 -10.75
C LEU A 184 8.70 10.49 -10.21
N VAL A 185 9.14 9.34 -10.73
CA VAL A 185 8.75 8.03 -10.19
C VAL A 185 9.26 7.86 -8.77
N LEU A 186 10.53 8.19 -8.49
CA LEU A 186 11.14 8.01 -7.17
C LEU A 186 10.54 8.94 -6.11
N LEU A 187 10.24 10.19 -6.48
CA LEU A 187 9.71 11.23 -5.59
C LEU A 187 8.17 11.28 -5.54
N SER A 188 7.48 10.43 -6.30
CA SER A 188 6.02 10.43 -6.40
C SER A 188 5.30 10.42 -5.05
N GLY A 189 5.80 9.69 -4.05
CA GLY A 189 5.16 9.60 -2.72
C GLY A 189 5.21 10.88 -1.90
N PRO A 190 6.40 11.44 -1.67
CA PRO A 190 6.52 12.78 -1.10
C PRO A 190 5.69 13.81 -1.88
N LEU A 191 5.67 13.74 -3.22
CA LEU A 191 4.90 14.64 -4.07
C LEU A 191 3.38 14.49 -3.93
N GLU A 192 2.86 13.27 -3.73
CA GLU A 192 1.45 13.03 -3.40
C GLU A 192 1.06 13.73 -2.10
N GLY A 193 1.91 13.64 -1.07
CA GLY A 193 1.71 14.34 0.21
C GLY A 193 1.68 15.86 0.05
N VAL A 194 2.55 16.41 -0.81
CA VAL A 194 2.57 17.85 -1.12
C VAL A 194 1.31 18.29 -1.88
N VAL A 195 0.77 17.45 -2.78
CA VAL A 195 -0.47 17.77 -3.52
C VAL A 195 -1.72 17.67 -2.64
N GLN A 196 -1.70 16.83 -1.60
CA GLN A 196 -2.80 16.70 -0.63
C GLN A 196 -2.86 17.87 0.36
N GLN A 197 -1.75 18.57 0.59
CA GLN A 197 -1.76 19.81 1.36
C GLN A 197 -2.56 20.90 0.62
N SER A 198 -3.39 21.64 1.34
CA SER A 198 -4.32 22.61 0.75
C SER A 198 -3.62 23.76 0.01
N ARG A 199 -2.36 24.07 0.35
CA ARG A 199 -1.49 25.06 -0.32
C ARG A 199 -0.02 24.62 -0.25
N ILE A 200 0.69 24.66 -1.39
CA ILE A 200 2.12 24.35 -1.48
C ILE A 200 2.95 25.59 -1.09
N ILE A 201 2.48 26.78 -1.44
CA ILE A 201 3.12 28.05 -1.05
C ILE A 201 2.59 28.51 0.32
N GLN A 202 3.40 28.32 1.37
CA GLN A 202 3.07 28.80 2.72
C GLN A 202 3.19 30.33 2.81
N LYS A 203 2.08 30.99 3.19
CA LYS A 203 2.08 32.44 3.50
C LYS A 203 2.90 32.69 4.77
N HIS A 204 4.08 33.27 4.62
CA HIS A 204 4.76 33.91 5.74
C HIS A 204 4.09 35.27 5.95
N SER A 205 3.28 35.39 7.01
CA SER A 205 2.59 36.62 7.36
C SER A 205 3.50 37.52 8.18
N HIS A 206 4.16 38.48 7.53
CA HIS A 206 4.63 39.72 8.16
C HIS A 206 4.33 40.88 7.19
N GLY A 207 3.37 41.73 7.56
CA GLY A 207 3.10 43.00 6.88
C GLY A 207 1.84 43.06 6.00
N GLU A 208 1.09 44.16 6.15
CA GLU A 208 -0.21 44.47 5.52
C GLU A 208 -0.18 44.63 3.99
N THR A 209 0.95 44.41 3.33
CA THR A 209 1.13 44.56 1.87
C THR A 209 0.68 43.33 1.06
N GLN A 210 -0.12 42.43 1.64
CA GLN A 210 -0.36 41.07 1.11
C GLN A 210 -1.57 40.88 0.18
N GLN A 211 -2.43 41.89 -0.05
CA GLN A 211 -3.69 41.67 -0.78
C GLN A 211 -3.54 41.58 -2.31
N LYS A 212 -2.45 42.08 -2.90
CA LYS A 212 -2.18 42.01 -4.35
C LYS A 212 -1.26 40.85 -4.78
N TYR A 213 -0.40 40.37 -3.88
CA TYR A 213 0.50 39.23 -4.16
C TYR A 213 -0.17 37.86 -3.98
N THR A 214 -1.40 37.82 -3.46
CA THR A 214 -2.19 36.60 -3.27
C THR A 214 -2.67 35.98 -4.58
N LYS A 215 -3.17 36.78 -5.54
CA LYS A 215 -3.69 36.21 -6.80
C LYS A 215 -2.59 35.59 -7.66
N LEU A 216 -1.42 36.22 -7.74
CA LEU A 216 -0.28 35.69 -8.50
C LEU A 216 0.24 34.40 -7.83
N ALA A 217 0.41 34.41 -6.51
CA ALA A 217 0.83 33.24 -5.75
C ALA A 217 -0.18 32.09 -5.84
N ASP A 218 -1.49 32.38 -5.74
CA ASP A 218 -2.56 31.38 -5.86
C ASP A 218 -2.64 30.80 -7.30
N THR A 219 -2.38 31.63 -8.32
CA THR A 219 -2.31 31.16 -9.72
C THR A 219 -1.09 30.27 -9.93
N MET A 220 0.08 30.66 -9.42
CA MET A 220 1.30 29.86 -9.49
C MET A 220 1.17 28.54 -8.73
N ASP A 221 0.60 28.55 -7.53
CA ASP A 221 0.30 27.35 -6.73
C ASP A 221 -0.63 26.39 -7.49
N SER A 222 -1.63 26.93 -8.19
CA SER A 222 -2.52 26.14 -9.04
C SER A 222 -1.78 25.51 -10.22
N VAL A 223 -0.98 26.28 -10.95
CA VAL A 223 -0.18 25.77 -12.08
C VAL A 223 0.78 24.66 -11.64
N VAL A 224 1.51 24.88 -10.54
CA VAL A 224 2.45 23.89 -9.99
C VAL A 224 1.70 22.61 -9.58
N ARG A 225 0.53 22.73 -8.93
CA ARG A 225 -0.30 21.56 -8.60
C ARG A 225 -0.77 20.81 -9.83
N TYR A 226 -1.18 21.50 -10.89
CA TYR A 226 -1.58 20.85 -12.14
C TYR A 226 -0.42 20.08 -12.78
N LEU A 227 0.79 20.66 -12.79
CA LEU A 227 2.00 19.99 -13.30
C LEU A 227 2.36 18.76 -12.48
N ILE A 228 2.38 18.87 -11.14
CA ILE A 228 2.68 17.73 -10.26
C ILE A 228 1.62 16.65 -10.40
N ARG A 229 0.33 17.00 -10.43
CA ARG A 229 -0.76 16.03 -10.65
C ARG A 229 -0.64 15.33 -12.00
N GLY A 230 -0.29 16.06 -13.05
CA GLY A 230 -0.02 15.48 -14.37
C GLY A 230 1.14 14.47 -14.33
N GLY A 231 2.25 14.84 -13.69
CA GLY A 231 3.39 13.95 -13.47
C GLY A 231 3.04 12.72 -12.63
N LEU A 232 2.28 12.89 -11.54
CA LEU A 232 1.80 11.79 -10.70
C LEU A 232 0.84 10.87 -11.44
N TYR A 233 -0.02 11.42 -12.30
CA TYR A 233 -0.91 10.61 -13.13
C TYR A 233 -0.11 9.70 -14.06
N LEU A 234 0.94 10.21 -14.70
CA LEU A 234 1.84 9.42 -15.55
C LEU A 234 2.52 8.29 -14.78
N THR A 235 2.98 8.54 -13.55
CA THR A 235 3.72 7.56 -12.72
C THR A 235 2.82 6.67 -11.87
N SER A 236 1.54 6.98 -11.74
CA SER A 236 0.57 6.23 -10.91
C SER A 236 0.49 4.75 -11.26
N SER A 237 0.56 4.42 -12.57
CA SER A 237 0.52 3.04 -13.04
C SER A 237 1.76 2.25 -12.62
N VAL A 238 2.93 2.90 -12.56
CA VAL A 238 4.20 2.30 -12.13
C VAL A 238 4.22 2.06 -10.62
N ARG A 239 3.70 3.01 -9.82
CA ARG A 239 3.72 2.96 -8.35
C ARG A 239 2.66 2.05 -7.74
N SER A 240 1.59 1.75 -8.48
CA SER A 240 0.44 1.00 -7.95
C SER A 240 0.77 -0.35 -7.29
N HIS A 241 1.99 -0.87 -7.47
CA HIS A 241 2.46 -2.11 -6.84
C HIS A 241 3.87 -1.92 -6.26
N ASN A 242 4.11 -2.45 -5.05
CA ASN A 242 5.40 -2.41 -4.37
C ASN A 242 5.96 -3.84 -4.20
N PRO A 243 6.51 -4.43 -5.28
CA PRO A 243 6.93 -5.83 -5.28
C PRO A 243 8.06 -6.14 -4.29
N VAL A 244 8.85 -5.13 -3.92
CA VAL A 244 9.93 -5.27 -2.94
C VAL A 244 9.35 -5.37 -1.54
N GLY A 245 8.41 -4.49 -1.18
CA GLY A 245 7.73 -4.54 0.11
C GLY A 245 6.98 -5.86 0.30
N ASP A 246 6.25 -6.30 -0.73
CA ASP A 246 5.53 -7.56 -0.70
C ASP A 246 6.46 -8.75 -0.51
N LEU A 247 7.60 -8.76 -1.20
CA LEU A 247 8.58 -9.84 -1.06
C LEU A 247 9.23 -9.87 0.33
N VAL A 248 9.58 -8.71 0.90
CA VAL A 248 10.18 -8.59 2.24
C VAL A 248 9.21 -9.08 3.32
N VAL A 249 7.92 -8.81 3.13
CA VAL A 249 6.85 -9.23 4.05
C VAL A 249 6.39 -10.67 3.77
N GLY A 250 6.92 -11.32 2.72
CA GLY A 250 6.57 -12.69 2.36
C GLY A 250 5.21 -12.83 1.66
N ARG A 251 4.66 -11.74 1.12
CA ARG A 251 3.42 -11.74 0.33
C ARG A 251 3.65 -12.30 -1.07
N VAL A 252 2.63 -13.00 -1.58
CA VAL A 252 2.66 -13.59 -2.92
C VAL A 252 2.30 -12.55 -3.98
N VAL A 253 3.15 -12.43 -4.99
CA VAL A 253 2.89 -11.68 -6.22
C VAL A 253 2.22 -12.61 -7.22
N GLY A 254 1.01 -12.24 -7.65
CA GLY A 254 0.21 -13.03 -8.58
C GLY A 254 0.60 -12.80 -10.04
N TRP A 255 0.47 -13.83 -10.90
CA TRP A 255 0.68 -13.66 -12.35
C TRP A 255 -0.29 -12.65 -12.98
N ALA A 256 -1.52 -12.57 -12.49
CA ALA A 256 -2.50 -11.59 -12.96
C ALA A 256 -2.03 -10.15 -12.69
N GLU A 257 -1.33 -9.93 -11.58
CA GLU A 257 -0.75 -8.64 -11.21
C GLU A 257 0.40 -8.27 -12.14
N VAL A 258 1.32 -9.22 -12.38
CA VAL A 258 2.40 -9.05 -13.37
C VAL A 258 1.84 -8.72 -14.76
N ALA A 259 0.82 -9.45 -15.20
CA ALA A 259 0.18 -9.23 -16.50
C ALA A 259 -0.51 -7.87 -16.58
N LYS A 260 -1.22 -7.46 -15.52
CA LYS A 260 -1.88 -6.15 -15.42
C LYS A 260 -0.88 -5.02 -15.53
N VAL A 261 0.24 -5.10 -14.81
CA VAL A 261 1.31 -4.08 -14.83
C VAL A 261 2.01 -4.07 -16.18
N CYS A 262 2.29 -5.24 -16.75
CA CYS A 262 2.88 -5.34 -18.09
C CYS A 262 1.99 -4.66 -19.13
N LEU A 263 0.68 -4.95 -19.12
CA LEU A 263 -0.27 -4.35 -20.04
C LEU A 263 -0.35 -2.83 -19.87
N SER A 264 -0.53 -2.34 -18.64
CA SER A 264 -0.73 -0.91 -18.41
C SER A 264 0.54 -0.08 -18.62
N VAL A 265 1.69 -0.54 -18.11
CA VAL A 265 2.94 0.22 -18.13
C VAL A 265 3.71 -0.01 -19.42
N LEU A 266 3.94 -1.28 -19.79
CA LEU A 266 4.78 -1.57 -20.96
C LEU A 266 3.99 -1.47 -22.27
N CYS A 267 2.83 -2.13 -22.36
CA CYS A 267 2.06 -2.16 -23.62
C CYS A 267 1.36 -0.83 -23.90
N LEU A 268 0.63 -0.25 -22.94
CA LEU A 268 -0.10 0.99 -23.20
C LEU A 268 0.82 2.21 -23.20
N GLN A 269 1.53 2.50 -22.10
CA GLN A 269 2.40 3.67 -22.04
C GLN A 269 3.64 3.49 -22.91
N GLY A 270 4.36 2.38 -22.77
CA GLY A 270 5.56 2.10 -23.56
C GLY A 270 5.26 1.97 -25.05
N GLY A 271 4.16 1.29 -25.41
CA GLY A 271 3.70 1.19 -26.79
C GLY A 271 3.32 2.55 -27.39
N LEU A 272 2.67 3.44 -26.63
CA LEU A 272 2.38 4.80 -27.08
C LEU A 272 3.67 5.57 -27.40
N PHE A 273 4.67 5.54 -26.51
CA PHE A 273 5.97 6.19 -26.78
C PHE A 273 6.70 5.56 -27.97
N ALA A 274 6.64 4.24 -28.13
CA ALA A 274 7.22 3.54 -29.26
C ALA A 274 6.56 3.96 -30.59
N LEU A 275 5.22 4.01 -30.64
CA LEU A 275 4.47 4.45 -31.81
C LEU A 275 4.75 5.92 -32.16
N LEU A 276 4.85 6.79 -31.15
CA LEU A 276 5.25 8.18 -31.36
C LEU A 276 6.67 8.29 -31.94
N GLY A 277 7.62 7.53 -31.39
CA GLY A 277 8.99 7.48 -31.91
C GLY A 277 9.05 6.98 -33.35
N MET A 278 8.33 5.90 -33.67
CA MET A 278 8.24 5.36 -35.03
C MET A 278 7.62 6.37 -36.01
N GLY A 279 6.53 7.05 -35.61
CA GLY A 279 5.89 8.08 -36.43
C GLY A 279 6.80 9.29 -36.71
N LEU A 280 7.64 9.66 -35.75
CA LEU A 280 8.61 10.74 -35.93
C LEU A 280 9.77 10.33 -36.84
N LEU A 281 10.29 9.10 -36.70
CA LEU A 281 11.35 8.58 -37.57
C LEU A 281 10.91 8.44 -39.02
N THR A 282 9.73 7.86 -39.27
CA THR A 282 9.20 7.69 -40.63
C THR A 282 9.01 9.03 -41.36
N ARG A 283 8.57 10.08 -40.65
CA ARG A 283 8.50 11.44 -41.22
C ARG A 283 9.88 12.00 -41.57
N ARG A 284 10.90 11.72 -40.75
CA ARG A 284 12.28 12.14 -41.03
C ARG A 284 12.86 11.42 -42.24
N GLU A 285 12.61 10.12 -42.38
CA GLU A 285 13.06 9.34 -43.54
C GLU A 285 12.42 9.83 -44.84
N LEU A 286 11.11 10.09 -44.84
CA LEU A 286 10.42 10.66 -46.01
C LEU A 286 10.96 12.03 -46.41
N ALA A 287 11.24 12.91 -45.43
CA ALA A 287 11.83 14.21 -45.70
C ALA A 287 13.27 14.14 -46.22
N ALA A 288 14.03 13.11 -45.80
CA ALA A 288 15.38 12.88 -46.30
C ALA A 288 15.39 12.33 -47.74
N LEU A 289 14.39 11.53 -48.13
CA LEU A 289 14.26 10.96 -49.48
C LEU A 289 13.79 11.96 -50.54
N GLN A 290 13.23 13.11 -50.14
CA GLN A 290 12.78 14.19 -51.04
C GLN A 290 13.85 15.25 -51.33
N ARG A 291 15.07 15.09 -50.80
CA ARG A 291 16.24 15.94 -51.07
C ARG A 291 17.18 15.26 -52.05
#